data_AF-A0A2E8M2Z1-F1
#
_entry.id   AF-A0A2E8M2Z1-F1
#
_cell.length_a   1.000
_cell.length_b   1.000
_cell.length_c   1.000
_cell.angle_alpha   90.00
_cell.angle_beta   90.00
_cell.angle_gamma   90.00
#
_symmetry.space_group_name_H-M   'P 1'
#
loop_
_entity.id
_entity.type
_entity.pdbx_description
1 polymer ?
#
loop_
_entity_poly.entity_id
_entity_poly.type
_entity_poly.pdbx_seq_one_letter_code
_entity_poly.pdbx_strand_id
1 'polypeptide(L)'
;GEQTDLASLEEPRVGELRAALDAWLAETGARLPKKDARFDSVRRKQQDAVIKSKRLPQLEKQHANFLDPAFQPNPSWWGSKVTQD
;
A
#
# COMPACT_ATOMS: atom_id res chain seq x y z
N GLY A 1 -2.17 -0.29 -19.46
CA GLY A 1 -1.41 -0.57 -18.22
C GLY A 1 -0.73 -1.92 -18.34
N GLU A 2 0.17 -2.25 -17.42
CA GLU A 2 0.92 -3.52 -17.36
C GLU A 2 0.06 -4.61 -16.70
N GLN A 3 -0.88 -5.18 -17.46
CA GLN A 3 -1.84 -6.17 -16.94
C GLN A 3 -1.39 -7.62 -17.14
N THR A 4 -0.38 -7.84 -17.98
CA THR A 4 0.09 -9.17 -18.36
C THR A 4 1.58 -9.25 -18.12
N ASP A 5 1.99 -10.20 -17.29
CA ASP A 5 3.40 -10.55 -17.12
C ASP A 5 3.82 -11.51 -18.24
N LEU A 6 4.87 -11.13 -18.99
CA LEU A 6 5.45 -11.92 -20.07
C LEU A 6 6.81 -12.53 -19.69
N ALA A 7 7.29 -12.32 -18.46
CA ALA A 7 8.65 -12.70 -18.07
C ALA A 7 8.94 -14.17 -18.34
N SER A 8 8.00 -15.06 -18.01
CA SER A 8 8.14 -16.51 -18.25
C SER A 8 8.05 -16.93 -19.72
N LEU A 9 7.53 -16.06 -20.59
CA LEU A 9 7.39 -16.31 -22.03
C LEU A 9 8.58 -15.75 -22.82
N GLU A 10 9.28 -14.77 -22.27
CA GLU A 10 10.32 -13.98 -22.94
C GLU A 10 11.65 -14.01 -22.17
N GLU A 11 12.04 -15.18 -21.64
CA GLU A 11 13.24 -15.39 -20.82
C GLU A 11 14.53 -14.77 -21.41
N PRO A 12 14.82 -14.85 -22.74
CA PRO A 12 16.01 -14.18 -23.30
C PRO A 12 15.99 -12.66 -23.09
N ARG A 13 14.83 -12.04 -23.24
CA ARG A 13 14.65 -10.59 -23.08
C ARG A 13 14.70 -10.17 -21.62
N VAL A 14 14.19 -11.01 -20.71
CA VAL A 14 14.35 -10.82 -19.26
C VAL A 14 15.83 -10.77 -18.89
N GLY A 15 16.64 -11.70 -19.41
CA GLY A 15 18.07 -11.74 -19.17
C GLY A 15 18.79 -10.47 -19.66
N GLU A 16 18.51 -10.06 -20.90
CA GLU A 16 19.09 -8.85 -21.51
C GLU A 16 18.76 -7.59 -20.69
N LEU A 17 17.48 -7.37 -20.39
CA LEU A 17 17.02 -6.20 -19.65
C LEU A 17 17.52 -6.21 -18.21
N ARG A 18 17.59 -7.39 -17.58
CA ARG A 18 18.11 -7.52 -16.22
C ARG A 18 19.58 -7.13 -16.15
N ALA A 19 20.39 -7.61 -17.10
CA ALA A 19 21.81 -7.27 -17.16
C ALA A 19 22.03 -5.77 -17.39
N ALA A 20 21.27 -5.16 -18.30
CA ALA A 20 21.33 -3.72 -18.55
C ALA A 20 20.96 -2.90 -17.30
N LEU A 21 19.90 -3.31 -16.58
CA LEU A 21 19.48 -2.67 -15.33
C LEU A 21 20.54 -2.80 -14.24
N ASP A 22 21.07 -4.00 -14.02
CA ASP A 22 22.09 -4.24 -12.99
C ASP A 22 23.36 -3.42 -13.25
N ALA A 23 23.79 -3.31 -14.52
CA ALA A 23 24.92 -2.47 -14.91
C ALA A 23 24.69 -0.98 -14.59
N TRP A 24 23.52 -0.45 -14.95
CA TRP A 24 23.17 0.94 -14.69
C TRP A 24 23.05 1.25 -13.19
N LEU A 25 22.46 0.33 -12.41
CA LEU A 25 22.37 0.48 -10.95
C LEU A 25 23.76 0.52 -10.30
N ALA A 26 24.71 -0.28 -10.81
CA ALA A 26 26.10 -0.26 -10.35
C ALA A 26 26.81 1.04 -10.73
N GLU A 27 26.68 1.48 -11.99
CA GLU A 27 27.29 2.71 -12.52
C GLU A 27 26.84 3.95 -11.75
N THR A 28 25.54 4.02 -11.44
CA THR A 28 24.95 5.18 -10.75
C THR A 28 25.10 5.13 -9.23
N GLY A 29 25.67 4.06 -8.68
CA GLY A 29 25.80 3.89 -7.22
C GLY A 29 24.44 3.80 -6.52
N ALA A 30 23.48 3.15 -7.15
CA ALA A 30 22.13 3.03 -6.61
C ALA A 30 22.13 2.34 -5.24
N ARG A 31 21.41 2.92 -4.27
CA ARG A 31 21.29 2.36 -2.93
C ARG A 31 20.27 1.23 -2.93
N LEU A 32 20.74 0.00 -2.75
CA LEU A 32 19.87 -1.16 -2.63
C LEU A 32 19.41 -1.37 -1.19
N PRO A 33 18.13 -1.76 -0.97
CA PRO A 33 17.61 -2.02 0.35
C PRO A 33 18.29 -3.26 0.96
N LYS A 34 18.50 -3.22 2.28
CA LYS A 34 18.90 -4.40 3.06
C LYS A 34 17.66 -5.01 3.70
N LYS A 35 17.67 -6.32 3.89
CA LYS A 35 16.62 -7.03 4.62
C LYS A 35 16.52 -6.46 6.05
N ASP A 36 15.30 -6.12 6.48
CA ASP A 36 15.06 -5.71 7.86
C ASP A 36 15.14 -6.94 8.79
N ALA A 37 16.12 -6.95 9.69
CA ALA A 37 16.32 -8.03 10.65
C ALA A 37 15.17 -8.16 11.67
N ARG A 38 14.36 -7.10 11.84
CA ARG A 38 13.21 -7.09 12.75
C ARG A 38 11.94 -7.62 12.08
N PHE A 39 11.96 -7.86 10.77
CA PHE A 39 10.78 -8.32 10.05
C PHE A 39 10.48 -9.79 10.37
N ASP A 40 9.27 -10.02 10.88
CA ASP A 40 8.72 -11.34 11.15
C ASP A 40 7.56 -11.61 10.18
N SER A 41 7.75 -12.58 9.28
CA SER A 41 6.78 -12.94 8.26
C SER A 41 5.53 -13.61 8.83
N VAL A 42 5.64 -14.34 9.95
CA VAL A 42 4.51 -14.97 10.63
C VAL A 42 3.64 -13.89 11.28
N ARG A 43 4.27 -12.96 11.99
CA ARG A 43 3.57 -11.80 12.57
C ARG A 43 2.89 -10.96 11.49
N ARG A 44 3.54 -10.75 10.34
CA ARG A 44 2.93 -10.02 9.23
C ARG A 44 1.67 -10.72 8.70
N LYS A 45 1.73 -12.04 8.49
CA LYS A 45 0.56 -12.83 8.05
C LYS A 45 -0.60 -12.74 9.05
N GLN A 46 -0.31 -12.79 10.35
CA GLN A 46 -1.33 -12.62 11.40
C GLN A 46 -1.96 -11.22 11.37
N GLN A 47 -1.15 -10.18 11.21
CA GLN A 47 -1.63 -8.81 11.05
C GLN A 47 -2.54 -8.67 9.83
N ASP A 48 -2.13 -9.21 8.67
CA ASP A 48 -2.93 -9.17 7.45
C ASP A 48 -4.29 -9.86 7.65
N ALA A 49 -4.33 -11.00 8.36
CA ALA A 49 -5.58 -11.68 8.69
C ALA A 49 -6.49 -10.83 9.61
N VAL A 50 -5.91 -10.14 10.60
CA VAL A 50 -6.66 -9.21 11.48
C VAL A 50 -7.17 -7.99 10.72
N ILE A 51 -6.38 -7.45 9.79
CA ILE A 51 -6.79 -6.35 8.93
C ILE A 51 -8.01 -6.76 8.12
N LYS A 52 -7.93 -7.91 7.43
CA LYS A 52 -9.02 -8.42 6.58
C LYS A 52 -10.29 -8.73 7.36
N SER A 53 -10.16 -9.46 8.48
CA SER A 53 -11.31 -9.96 9.22
C SER A 53 -11.96 -8.95 10.17
N LYS A 54 -11.20 -7.94 10.64
CA LYS A 54 -11.67 -7.02 11.69
C LYS A 54 -11.58 -5.56 11.27
N ARG A 55 -10.37 -5.09 10.92
CA ARG A 55 -10.15 -3.65 10.71
C ARG A 55 -10.87 -3.13 9.48
N LEU A 56 -10.81 -3.85 8.35
CA LEU A 56 -11.50 -3.45 7.13
C LEU A 56 -13.02 -3.35 7.36
N PRO A 57 -13.71 -4.39 7.87
CA PRO A 57 -15.14 -4.27 8.18
C PRO A 57 -15.48 -3.13 9.15
N GLN A 58 -14.63 -2.87 10.14
CA GLN A 58 -14.82 -1.76 11.07
C GLN A 58 -14.72 -0.40 10.36
N LEU A 59 -13.74 -0.24 9.48
CA LEU A 59 -13.56 0.99 8.68
C LEU A 59 -14.72 1.19 7.70
N GLU A 60 -15.22 0.12 7.07
CA GLU A 60 -16.40 0.21 6.20
C GLU A 60 -17.65 0.63 6.98
N LYS A 61 -17.85 0.10 8.19
CA LYS A 61 -18.94 0.55 9.08
C LYS A 61 -18.78 2.01 9.47
N GLN A 62 -17.56 2.42 9.81
CA GLN A 62 -17.27 3.81 10.14
C GLN A 62 -17.53 4.74 8.95
N HIS A 63 -17.11 4.34 7.75
CA HIS A 63 -17.36 5.06 6.52
C HIS A 63 -18.88 5.20 6.25
N ALA A 64 -19.65 4.12 6.39
CA ALA A 64 -21.10 4.17 6.25
C ALA A 64 -21.75 5.14 7.26
N ASN A 65 -21.28 5.17 8.51
CA ASN A 65 -21.79 6.08 9.53
C ASN A 65 -21.52 7.56 9.21
N PHE A 66 -20.45 7.87 8.46
CA PHE A 66 -20.18 9.24 8.02
C PHE A 66 -21.17 9.72 6.94
N LEU A 67 -21.87 8.81 6.28
CA LEU A 67 -22.89 9.10 5.27
C LEU A 67 -24.30 9.20 5.86
N ASP A 68 -24.45 8.98 7.17
CA ASP A 68 -25.73 9.18 7.85
C ASP A 68 -26.10 10.68 7.81
N PRO A 69 -27.32 11.05 7.37
CA PRO A 69 -27.76 12.45 7.35
C PRO A 69 -27.71 13.15 8.72
N ALA A 70 -27.75 12.40 9.83
CA ALA A 70 -27.63 12.91 11.19
C ALA A 70 -26.18 12.89 11.72
N PHE A 71 -25.21 12.46 10.92
CA PHE A 71 -23.80 12.45 11.31
C PHE A 71 -23.31 13.87 11.62
N GLN A 72 -22.64 14.03 12.76
CA GLN A 72 -21.95 15.26 13.12
C GLN A 72 -20.45 14.96 13.33
N PRO A 73 -19.55 15.71 12.67
CA PRO A 73 -18.13 15.55 12.87
C PRO A 73 -17.73 15.96 14.29
N ASN A 74 -16.55 15.55 14.73
CA ASN A 74 -16.07 15.96 16.06
C ASN A 74 -15.90 17.50 16.12
N PRO A 75 -16.10 18.14 17.29
CA PRO A 75 -16.05 19.60 17.42
C PRO A 75 -14.67 20.25 17.14
N SER A 76 -13.61 19.45 17.09
CA SER A 76 -12.22 19.89 16.82
C SER A 76 -11.78 19.59 15.39
N TRP A 77 -12.66 19.05 14.56
CA TRP A 77 -12.35 18.65 13.19
C TRP A 77 -12.18 19.90 12.32
N TRP A 78 -11.17 19.92 11.45
CA TRP A 78 -10.85 21.10 10.63
C TRP A 78 -12.07 21.54 9.81
N GLY A 79 -12.54 22.78 10.02
CA GLY A 79 -13.75 23.30 9.37
C GLY A 79 -15.08 23.04 10.09
N SER A 80 -15.08 22.52 11.32
CA SER A 80 -16.28 22.32 12.17
C SER A 80 -16.99 23.61 12.63
N LYS A 81 -16.59 24.78 12.15
CA LYS A 81 -17.38 26.01 12.30
C LYS A 81 -18.56 25.96 11.32
N VAL A 82 -19.76 25.88 11.87
CA VAL A 82 -20.99 26.18 11.14
C VAL A 82 -20.89 27.64 10.67
N THR A 83 -20.79 27.88 9.36
CA THR A 83 -21.01 29.22 8.81
C THR A 83 -22.51 29.51 8.91
N GLN A 84 -22.88 30.55 9.65
CA GLN A 84 -24.22 31.13 9.57
C GLN A 84 -24.28 31.94 8.27
N ASP A 85 -25.23 31.61 7.41
CA ASP A 85 -25.62 32.42 6.25
C ASP A 85 -26.60 33.52 6.68
#